data_AF-A0AAD3GYJ5-F1
#
_entry.id   AF-A0AAD3GYJ5-F1
#
_cell.length_a   1.000
_cell.length_b   1.000
_cell.length_c   1.000
_cell.angle_alpha   90.00
_cell.angle_beta   90.00
_cell.angle_gamma   90.00
#
_symmetry.space_group_name_H-M   'P 1'
#
loop_
_entity.id
_entity.type
_entity.pdbx_description
1 polymer ?
#
loop_
_entity_poly.entity_id
_entity_poly.type
_entity_poly.pdbx_seq_one_letter_code
_entity_poly.pdbx_strand_id
1 'polypeptide(L)'
;MRQVFDNSYETSDGYEPFSKREIKNPAVQKLADEGKFPYLTEGCEFYDLTRNFVTEWMEKAGDEASDEYALEFYEAMKESSKGQKYELPEYSAENMIDLMTQVIFTVTCYHELIGHQPDYTWSPFANGYRVPREAPTQVDFQSWILAAFLAGSTSQPAPQLLAEFPNYIGAGSDKFAWERDVWTRYIAKMAIQSKKVQNDDRKRDFEFKYFDPSLFECSISV
;
A
#
# COMPACT_ATOMS: atom_id res chain seq x y z
N MET A 1 -22.63 -8.66 12.30
CA MET A 1 -21.25 -9.06 11.99
C MET A 1 -21.14 -9.57 10.56
N ARG A 2 -21.88 -10.62 10.16
CA ARG A 2 -21.95 -11.10 8.76
C ARG A 2 -22.23 -9.99 7.73
N GLN A 3 -23.28 -9.19 7.93
CA GLN A 3 -23.59 -8.05 7.05
C GLN A 3 -22.45 -7.03 6.92
N VAL A 4 -21.63 -6.83 7.95
CA VAL A 4 -20.48 -5.91 7.87
C VAL A 4 -19.40 -6.51 6.99
N PHE A 5 -19.09 -7.80 7.16
CA PHE A 5 -18.14 -8.50 6.31
C PHE A 5 -18.62 -8.58 4.87
N ASP A 6 -19.87 -8.94 4.63
CA ASP A 6 -20.46 -9.02 3.29
C ASP A 6 -20.40 -7.64 2.61
N ASN A 7 -20.80 -6.56 3.31
CA ASN A 7 -20.70 -5.21 2.77
C ASN A 7 -19.25 -4.79 2.48
N SER A 8 -18.29 -5.09 3.39
CA SER A 8 -16.87 -4.77 3.17
C SER A 8 -16.31 -5.53 1.97
N TYR A 9 -16.74 -6.78 1.77
CA TYR A 9 -16.35 -7.60 0.63
C TYR A 9 -16.91 -7.03 -0.68
N GLU A 10 -18.23 -6.81 -0.75
CA GLU A 10 -18.93 -6.30 -1.93
C GLU A 10 -18.47 -4.90 -2.35
N THR A 11 -18.00 -4.09 -1.40
CA THR A 11 -17.52 -2.73 -1.67
C THR A 11 -16.00 -2.63 -1.86
N SER A 12 -15.27 -3.74 -1.71
CA SER A 12 -13.82 -3.79 -1.85
C SER A 12 -13.37 -3.45 -3.26
N ASP A 13 -12.51 -2.45 -3.39
CA ASP A 13 -11.75 -2.14 -4.59
C ASP A 13 -10.24 -2.38 -4.39
N GLY A 14 -9.88 -3.32 -3.51
CA GLY A 14 -8.49 -3.58 -3.11
C GLY A 14 -7.56 -3.88 -4.29
N TYR A 15 -8.08 -4.49 -5.36
CA TYR A 15 -7.34 -4.80 -6.58
C TYR A 15 -7.45 -3.74 -7.69
N GLU A 16 -8.26 -2.69 -7.51
CA GLU A 16 -8.36 -1.60 -8.49
C GLU A 16 -7.05 -0.79 -8.49
N PRO A 17 -6.35 -0.66 -9.64
CA PRO A 17 -5.10 0.09 -9.75
C PRO A 17 -5.24 1.50 -9.17
N PHE A 18 -4.46 1.81 -8.13
CA PHE A 18 -4.59 3.06 -7.38
C PHE A 18 -4.61 4.30 -8.28
N SER A 19 -3.69 4.37 -9.25
CA SER A 19 -3.58 5.52 -10.16
C SER A 19 -4.71 5.63 -11.19
N LYS A 20 -5.51 4.57 -11.37
CA LYS A 20 -6.65 4.54 -12.31
C LYS A 20 -7.99 4.81 -11.63
N ARG A 21 -8.02 4.94 -10.30
CA ARG A 21 -9.25 5.17 -9.54
C ARG A 21 -9.87 6.53 -9.85
N GLU A 22 -11.17 6.53 -10.13
CA GLU A 22 -11.91 7.77 -10.38
C GLU A 22 -12.23 8.52 -9.08
N ILE A 23 -11.84 9.79 -9.01
CA ILE A 23 -12.14 10.67 -7.88
C ILE A 23 -13.52 11.29 -8.09
N LYS A 24 -14.54 10.60 -7.57
CA LYS A 24 -15.96 11.00 -7.78
C LYS A 24 -16.36 12.29 -7.05
N ASN A 25 -15.61 12.71 -6.03
CA ASN A 25 -15.92 13.91 -5.25
C ASN A 25 -15.16 15.12 -5.81
N PRO A 26 -15.84 16.13 -6.40
CA PRO A 26 -15.18 17.29 -6.99
C PRO A 26 -14.37 18.11 -6.00
N ALA A 27 -14.75 18.11 -4.71
CA ALA A 27 -13.99 18.82 -3.68
C ALA A 27 -12.64 18.14 -3.41
N VAL A 28 -12.60 16.80 -3.44
CA VAL A 28 -11.36 16.03 -3.29
C VAL A 28 -10.47 16.22 -4.50
N GLN A 29 -11.05 16.16 -5.71
CA GLN A 29 -10.31 16.43 -6.96
C GLN A 29 -9.67 17.82 -6.92
N LYS A 30 -10.43 18.85 -6.53
CA LYS A 30 -9.92 20.21 -6.41
C LYS A 30 -8.74 20.31 -5.43
N LEU A 31 -8.79 19.62 -4.29
CA LEU A 31 -7.67 19.61 -3.34
C LEU A 31 -6.44 18.92 -3.94
N ALA A 32 -6.61 17.84 -4.70
CA ALA A 32 -5.52 17.17 -5.41
C ALA A 32 -4.90 18.09 -6.48
N ASP A 33 -5.73 18.76 -7.29
CA ASP A 33 -5.28 19.70 -8.33
C ASP A 33 -4.52 20.90 -7.75
N GLU A 34 -4.90 21.35 -6.55
CA GLU A 34 -4.21 22.42 -5.81
C GLU A 34 -2.95 21.93 -5.07
N GLY A 35 -2.60 20.64 -5.14
CA GLY A 35 -1.48 20.06 -4.41
C GLY A 35 -1.70 19.98 -2.89
N LYS A 36 -2.94 20.14 -2.43
CA LYS A 36 -3.36 20.11 -1.03
C LYS A 36 -3.85 18.74 -0.57
N PHE A 37 -3.80 17.73 -1.44
CA PHE A 37 -4.16 16.37 -1.09
C PHE A 37 -3.05 15.38 -1.48
N PRO A 38 -1.96 15.34 -0.68
CA PRO A 38 -0.76 14.58 -1.00
C PRO A 38 -1.02 13.07 -1.15
N TYR A 39 -2.04 12.54 -0.46
CA TYR A 39 -2.48 11.14 -0.60
C TYR A 39 -2.66 10.72 -2.06
N LEU A 40 -3.30 11.56 -2.89
CA LEU A 40 -3.48 11.25 -4.30
C LEU A 40 -2.22 11.54 -5.11
N THR A 41 -1.61 12.71 -4.92
CA THR A 41 -0.49 13.12 -5.79
C THR A 41 0.76 12.29 -5.55
N GLU A 42 1.16 12.10 -4.29
CA GLU A 42 2.35 11.32 -3.92
C GLU A 42 2.08 9.82 -4.07
N GLY A 43 0.82 9.38 -3.85
CA GLY A 43 0.43 8.00 -4.08
C GLY A 43 0.43 7.57 -5.53
N CYS A 44 -0.09 8.40 -6.43
CA CYS A 44 0.03 8.13 -7.87
C CYS A 44 1.50 8.12 -8.30
N GLU A 45 2.33 9.04 -7.80
CA GLU A 45 3.77 9.05 -8.11
C GLU A 45 4.47 7.76 -7.65
N PHE A 46 4.18 7.28 -6.44
CA PHE A 46 4.72 6.01 -5.94
C PHE A 46 4.21 4.82 -6.76
N TYR A 47 2.92 4.81 -7.08
CA TYR A 47 2.29 3.77 -7.89
C TYR A 47 2.94 3.69 -9.27
N ASP A 48 3.15 4.82 -9.94
CA ASP A 48 3.74 4.88 -11.27
C ASP A 48 5.21 4.42 -11.27
N LEU A 49 5.98 4.80 -10.25
CA LEU A 49 7.35 4.29 -10.09
C LEU A 49 7.38 2.77 -9.88
N THR A 50 6.46 2.24 -9.08
CA THR A 50 6.30 0.79 -8.84
C THR A 50 5.87 0.09 -10.12
N ARG A 51 4.92 0.67 -10.87
CA ARG A 51 4.43 0.12 -12.13
C ARG A 51 5.54 0.04 -13.17
N ASN A 52 6.37 1.08 -13.26
CA ASN A 52 7.53 1.09 -14.15
C ASN A 52 8.54 0.00 -13.78
N PHE A 53 8.78 -0.22 -12.48
CA PHE A 53 9.63 -1.31 -11.99
C PHE A 53 9.05 -2.68 -12.39
N VAL A 54 7.77 -2.94 -12.15
CA VAL A 54 7.11 -4.20 -12.50
C VAL A 54 7.12 -4.42 -14.02
N THR A 55 6.84 -3.37 -14.80
CA THR A 55 6.89 -3.43 -16.27
C THR A 55 8.27 -3.86 -16.75
N GLU A 56 9.33 -3.19 -16.29
CA GLU A 56 10.71 -3.51 -16.64
C GLU A 56 11.09 -4.93 -16.18
N TRP A 57 10.63 -5.35 -15.00
CA TRP A 57 10.85 -6.69 -14.49
C TRP A 57 10.23 -7.75 -15.38
N MET A 58 8.95 -7.58 -15.75
CA MET A 58 8.24 -8.52 -16.62
C MET A 58 8.84 -8.57 -18.03
N GLU A 59 9.23 -7.43 -18.59
CA GLU A 59 9.92 -7.38 -19.89
C GLU A 59 11.25 -8.14 -19.89
N LYS A 60 12.02 -8.03 -18.80
CA LYS A 60 13.31 -8.73 -18.66
C LYS A 60 13.15 -10.21 -18.36
N ALA A 61 12.13 -10.57 -17.58
CA ALA A 61 11.79 -11.96 -17.30
C ALA A 61 11.31 -12.70 -18.55
N GLY A 62 10.71 -12.02 -19.53
CA GLY A 62 10.38 -12.63 -20.82
C GLY A 62 9.30 -13.71 -20.67
N ASP A 63 9.56 -14.91 -21.21
CA ASP A 63 8.60 -16.01 -21.22
C ASP A 63 8.22 -16.45 -19.79
N GLU A 64 9.16 -16.38 -18.85
CA GLU A 64 8.94 -16.67 -17.43
C GLU A 64 7.88 -15.76 -16.78
N ALA A 65 7.61 -14.57 -17.31
CA ALA A 65 6.56 -13.68 -16.80
C ALA A 65 5.13 -14.15 -17.13
N SER A 66 5.00 -15.19 -17.94
CA SER A 66 3.74 -15.76 -18.42
C SER A 66 3.75 -17.30 -18.44
N ASP A 67 4.60 -17.91 -17.61
CA ASP A 67 4.64 -19.35 -17.46
C ASP A 67 3.38 -19.91 -16.77
N GLU A 68 3.30 -21.24 -16.66
CA GLU A 68 2.14 -21.90 -16.03
C GLU A 68 1.87 -21.40 -14.61
N TYR A 69 2.92 -21.09 -13.84
CA TYR A 69 2.80 -20.66 -12.44
C TYR A 69 2.34 -19.21 -12.34
N ALA A 70 2.83 -18.33 -13.22
CA ALA A 70 2.38 -16.95 -13.30
C ALA A 70 0.89 -16.87 -13.67
N LEU A 71 0.44 -17.71 -14.60
CA LEU A 71 -0.97 -17.79 -15.00
C LEU A 71 -1.84 -18.38 -13.88
N GLU A 72 -1.38 -19.44 -13.22
CA GLU A 72 -2.08 -20.01 -12.05
C GLU A 72 -2.23 -19.00 -10.92
N PHE A 73 -1.18 -18.22 -10.65
CA PHE A 73 -1.24 -17.13 -9.67
C PHE A 73 -2.29 -16.09 -10.06
N TYR A 74 -2.31 -15.64 -11.32
CA TYR A 74 -3.28 -14.66 -11.79
C TYR A 74 -4.71 -15.17 -11.62
N GLU A 75 -4.99 -16.39 -12.04
CA GLU A 75 -6.33 -16.98 -11.95
C GLU A 75 -6.78 -17.17 -10.49
N ALA A 76 -5.87 -17.53 -9.59
CA ALA A 76 -6.18 -17.61 -8.16
C ALA A 76 -6.53 -16.22 -7.57
N MET A 77 -5.79 -15.18 -7.95
CA MET A 77 -6.08 -13.81 -7.55
C MET A 77 -7.42 -13.33 -8.13
N LYS A 78 -7.68 -13.63 -9.39
CA LYS A 78 -8.94 -13.32 -10.07
C LYS A 78 -10.13 -13.98 -9.40
N GLU A 79 -10.02 -15.27 -9.06
CA GLU A 79 -11.04 -15.99 -8.28
C GLU A 79 -11.30 -15.29 -6.94
N SER A 80 -10.25 -14.87 -6.23
CA SER A 80 -10.38 -14.17 -4.93
C SER A 80 -11.09 -12.81 -5.03
N SER A 81 -11.15 -12.22 -6.22
CA SER A 81 -11.77 -10.92 -6.48
C SER A 81 -13.27 -11.01 -6.81
N LYS A 82 -13.81 -12.21 -7.06
CA LYS A 82 -15.20 -12.38 -7.51
C LYS A 82 -16.23 -11.87 -6.51
N GLY A 83 -17.15 -11.04 -6.94
CA GLY A 83 -18.17 -10.41 -6.09
C GLY A 83 -17.68 -9.19 -5.31
N GLN A 84 -16.44 -8.75 -5.51
CA GLN A 84 -15.96 -7.45 -5.01
C GLN A 84 -16.39 -6.32 -5.97
N LYS A 85 -16.29 -5.07 -5.52
CA LYS A 85 -16.60 -3.90 -6.35
C LYS A 85 -15.69 -3.82 -7.58
N TYR A 86 -14.43 -4.22 -7.42
CA TYR A 86 -13.50 -4.40 -8.53
C TYR A 86 -13.11 -5.87 -8.64
N GLU A 87 -13.58 -6.51 -9.70
CA GLU A 87 -13.14 -7.84 -10.10
C GLU A 87 -11.97 -7.72 -11.07
N LEU A 88 -10.96 -8.58 -10.92
CA LEU A 88 -9.83 -8.59 -11.85
C LEU A 88 -10.32 -8.98 -13.27
N PRO A 89 -9.86 -8.28 -14.31
CA PRO A 89 -10.22 -8.57 -15.69
C PRO A 89 -9.63 -9.90 -16.18
N GLU A 90 -9.89 -10.25 -17.44
CA GLU A 90 -9.20 -11.37 -18.11
C GLU A 90 -7.69 -11.15 -18.17
N TYR A 91 -6.92 -12.25 -18.13
CA TYR A 91 -5.46 -12.15 -18.16
C TYR A 91 -4.96 -11.38 -19.38
N SER A 92 -4.05 -10.45 -19.12
CA SER A 92 -3.16 -9.86 -20.09
C SER A 92 -1.88 -9.45 -19.37
N ALA A 93 -0.78 -9.26 -20.09
CA ALA A 93 0.48 -8.77 -19.49
C ALA A 93 0.27 -7.45 -18.75
N GLU A 94 -0.53 -6.54 -19.31
CA GLU A 94 -0.90 -5.27 -18.68
C GLU A 94 -1.67 -5.47 -17.36
N ASN A 95 -2.63 -6.40 -17.34
CA ASN A 95 -3.42 -6.66 -16.13
C ASN A 95 -2.58 -7.36 -15.04
N MET A 96 -1.59 -8.17 -15.42
CA MET A 96 -0.61 -8.74 -14.48
C MET A 96 0.30 -7.64 -13.91
N ILE A 97 0.77 -6.70 -14.75
CA ILE A 97 1.55 -5.54 -14.30
C ILE A 97 0.75 -4.74 -13.26
N ASP A 98 -0.51 -4.43 -13.57
CA ASP A 98 -1.40 -3.70 -12.68
C ASP A 98 -1.64 -4.45 -11.36
N LEU A 99 -1.92 -5.77 -11.42
CA LEU A 99 -2.10 -6.61 -10.24
C LEU A 99 -0.86 -6.60 -9.34
N MET A 100 0.32 -6.89 -9.92
CA MET A 100 1.57 -6.94 -9.16
C MET A 100 1.93 -5.57 -8.57
N THR A 101 1.70 -4.49 -9.33
CA THR A 101 1.87 -3.12 -8.85
C THR A 101 0.95 -2.82 -7.68
N GLN A 102 -0.33 -3.18 -7.79
CA GLN A 102 -1.32 -2.97 -6.74
C GLN A 102 -1.02 -3.79 -5.49
N VAL A 103 -0.53 -5.02 -5.63
CA VAL A 103 -0.07 -5.85 -4.50
C VAL A 103 1.09 -5.17 -3.77
N ILE A 104 2.15 -4.77 -4.49
CA ILE A 104 3.30 -4.07 -3.90
C ILE A 104 2.84 -2.77 -3.24
N PHE A 105 2.01 -1.97 -3.92
CA PHE A 105 1.47 -0.73 -3.37
C PHE A 105 0.69 -0.96 -2.07
N THR A 106 -0.13 -2.01 -2.03
CA THR A 106 -0.98 -2.33 -0.88
C THR A 106 -0.16 -2.76 0.32
N VAL A 107 0.81 -3.66 0.13
CA VAL A 107 1.59 -4.24 1.24
C VAL A 107 2.69 -3.32 1.77
N THR A 108 3.04 -2.27 1.01
CA THR A 108 4.04 -1.28 1.41
C THR A 108 3.35 0.01 1.84
N CYS A 109 3.07 0.89 0.88
CA CYS A 109 2.59 2.24 1.13
C CYS A 109 1.19 2.30 1.76
N TYR A 110 0.22 1.56 1.21
CA TYR A 110 -1.15 1.60 1.74
C TYR A 110 -1.21 1.00 3.14
N HIS A 111 -0.43 -0.06 3.39
CA HIS A 111 -0.26 -0.60 4.72
C HIS A 111 0.32 0.44 5.66
N GLU A 112 1.37 1.18 5.28
CA GLU A 112 1.91 2.20 6.20
C GLU A 112 0.94 3.34 6.48
N LEU A 113 0.16 3.78 5.49
CA LEU A 113 -0.84 4.82 5.69
C LEU A 113 -1.89 4.45 6.75
N ILE A 114 -2.31 3.19 6.81
CA ILE A 114 -3.38 2.72 7.72
C ILE A 114 -2.80 2.02 8.96
N GLY A 115 -1.63 1.44 8.81
CA GLY A 115 -0.93 0.54 9.74
C GLY A 115 -0.01 1.26 10.71
N HIS A 116 0.27 2.56 10.53
CA HIS A 116 1.03 3.36 11.50
C HIS A 116 0.21 3.67 12.77
N GLN A 117 -0.13 2.61 13.52
CA GLN A 117 -0.95 2.63 14.73
C GLN A 117 -0.49 3.59 15.84
N PRO A 118 0.81 3.90 15.99
CA PRO A 118 1.24 4.90 16.97
C PRO A 118 0.56 6.27 16.77
N ASP A 119 0.21 6.66 15.54
CA ASP A 119 -0.46 7.95 15.29
C ASP A 119 -1.88 8.01 15.89
N TYR A 120 -2.60 6.87 15.89
CA TYR A 120 -3.92 6.78 16.50
C TYR A 120 -3.86 6.66 18.02
N THR A 121 -2.79 6.06 18.56
CA THR A 121 -2.71 5.73 19.99
C THR A 121 -1.95 6.77 20.82
N TRP A 122 -1.00 7.51 20.24
CA TRP A 122 -0.30 8.58 20.95
C TRP A 122 -1.12 9.85 21.13
N SER A 123 -2.12 10.10 20.27
CA SER A 123 -3.01 11.24 20.40
C SER A 123 -4.31 10.87 21.14
N PRO A 124 -4.56 11.37 22.35
CA PRO A 124 -5.83 11.13 23.04
C PRO A 124 -7.04 11.70 22.27
N PHE A 125 -6.81 12.62 21.32
CA PHE A 125 -7.85 13.17 20.44
C PHE A 125 -8.17 12.27 19.23
N ALA A 126 -7.27 11.36 18.87
CA ALA A 126 -7.49 10.38 17.80
C ALA A 126 -8.15 9.08 18.31
N ASN A 127 -8.28 8.93 19.63
CA ASN A 127 -8.88 7.76 20.27
C ASN A 127 -10.41 7.91 20.40
N GLY A 128 -11.15 6.97 19.83
CA GLY A 128 -12.58 6.84 20.02
C GLY A 128 -12.89 5.92 21.20
N TYR A 129 -13.57 6.42 22.22
CA TYR A 129 -13.99 5.59 23.34
C TYR A 129 -15.46 5.18 23.18
N ARG A 130 -15.76 3.91 23.49
CA ARG A 130 -17.14 3.47 23.54
C ARG A 130 -17.86 4.19 24.69
N VAL A 131 -18.91 4.92 24.34
CA VAL A 131 -19.86 5.51 25.29
C VAL A 131 -21.07 4.57 25.39
N PRO A 132 -21.32 3.92 26.53
CA PRO A 132 -22.48 3.05 26.69
C PRO A 132 -23.78 3.84 26.52
N ARG A 133 -24.74 3.29 25.75
CA ARG A 133 -26.06 3.93 25.55
C ARG A 133 -26.79 4.16 26.88
N GLU A 134 -26.68 3.21 27.80
CA GLU A 134 -27.32 3.26 29.13
C GLU A 134 -26.59 4.18 30.13
N ALA A 135 -25.36 4.61 29.82
CA ALA A 135 -24.53 5.44 30.69
C ALA A 135 -23.69 6.43 29.87
N PRO A 136 -24.32 7.46 29.27
CA PRO A 136 -23.67 8.36 28.31
C PRO A 136 -22.60 9.27 28.91
N THR A 137 -22.49 9.31 30.24
CA THR A 137 -21.45 10.04 30.98
C THR A 137 -20.25 9.16 31.33
N GLN A 138 -20.27 7.88 30.96
CA GLN A 138 -19.20 6.93 31.23
C GLN A 138 -18.42 6.61 29.95
N VAL A 139 -17.16 6.24 30.16
CA VAL A 139 -16.23 5.86 29.11
C VAL A 139 -15.74 4.44 29.36
N ASP A 140 -15.75 3.60 28.33
CA ASP A 140 -15.23 2.23 28.43
C ASP A 140 -13.69 2.21 28.37
N PHE A 141 -13.07 2.31 29.55
CA PHE A 141 -11.61 2.25 29.69
C PHE A 141 -11.01 0.90 29.28
N GLN A 142 -11.77 -0.20 29.39
CA GLN A 142 -11.30 -1.52 28.97
C GLN A 142 -11.10 -1.55 27.44
N SER A 143 -12.04 -0.97 26.69
CA SER A 143 -11.91 -0.85 25.24
C SER A 143 -10.65 -0.08 24.83
N TRP A 144 -10.25 0.95 25.59
CA TRP A 144 -9.01 1.67 25.33
C TRP A 144 -7.77 0.81 25.59
N ILE A 145 -7.70 0.09 26.71
CA ILE A 145 -6.58 -0.83 26.99
C ILE A 145 -6.46 -1.88 25.88
N LEU A 146 -7.58 -2.44 25.42
CA LEU A 146 -7.58 -3.43 24.35
C LEU A 146 -7.08 -2.84 23.03
N ALA A 147 -7.48 -1.61 22.69
CA ALA A 147 -6.98 -0.92 21.50
C ALA A 147 -5.47 -0.64 21.59
N ALA A 148 -4.99 -0.17 22.76
CA ALA A 148 -3.56 0.07 22.98
C ALA A 148 -2.74 -1.22 22.93
N PHE A 149 -3.27 -2.32 23.49
CA PHE A 149 -2.64 -3.64 23.39
C PHE A 149 -2.58 -4.12 21.94
N LEU A 150 -3.70 -4.02 21.21
CA LEU A 150 -3.76 -4.37 19.79
C LEU A 150 -2.71 -3.59 19.01
N ALA A 151 -2.72 -2.26 19.11
CA ALA A 151 -1.76 -1.39 18.44
C ALA A 151 -0.31 -1.78 18.77
N GLY A 152 0.05 -1.95 20.04
CA GLY A 152 1.40 -2.36 20.43
C GLY A 152 1.78 -3.76 19.93
N SER A 153 0.82 -4.68 19.86
CA SER A 153 1.02 -6.04 19.35
C SER A 153 1.07 -6.12 17.82
N THR A 154 0.53 -5.11 17.12
CA THR A 154 0.49 -5.02 15.66
C THR A 154 1.40 -3.91 15.09
N SER A 155 2.41 -3.47 15.85
CA SER A 155 3.40 -2.46 15.43
C SER A 155 4.83 -3.01 15.50
N GLN A 156 5.01 -4.31 15.22
CA GLN A 156 6.36 -4.87 15.20
C GLN A 156 7.10 -4.44 13.93
N PRO A 157 8.37 -3.97 14.04
CA PRO A 157 9.11 -3.51 12.86
C PRO A 157 9.37 -4.64 11.87
N ALA A 158 9.11 -4.41 10.59
CA ALA A 158 9.57 -5.23 9.47
C ALA A 158 10.80 -4.64 8.77
N PRO A 159 11.50 -5.45 7.94
CA PRO A 159 12.55 -4.94 7.07
C PRO A 159 12.01 -3.83 6.17
N GLN A 160 12.79 -2.77 6.03
CA GLN A 160 12.43 -1.60 5.22
C GLN A 160 12.54 -1.93 3.72
N LEU A 161 11.66 -1.34 2.90
CA LEU A 161 11.67 -1.48 1.44
C LEU A 161 13.01 -1.07 0.82
N LEU A 162 13.65 -0.03 1.37
CA LEU A 162 14.95 0.46 0.89
C LEU A 162 16.15 -0.29 1.48
N ALA A 163 15.92 -1.37 2.24
CA ALA A 163 17.00 -2.21 2.73
C ALA A 163 17.65 -3.03 1.60
N GLU A 164 18.83 -3.57 1.87
CA GLU A 164 19.49 -4.50 0.95
C GLU A 164 18.91 -5.92 1.10
N PHE A 165 18.60 -6.56 -0.04
CA PHE A 165 18.07 -7.93 -0.10
C PHE A 165 18.99 -8.88 -0.87
N PRO A 166 20.27 -9.04 -0.47
CA PRO A 166 21.29 -9.73 -1.28
C PRO A 166 21.02 -11.22 -1.50
N ASN A 167 20.18 -11.84 -0.67
CA ASN A 167 19.82 -13.26 -0.76
C ASN A 167 18.52 -13.52 -1.55
N TYR A 168 17.80 -12.46 -1.95
CA TYR A 168 16.52 -12.58 -2.64
C TYR A 168 16.59 -12.08 -4.08
N ILE A 169 17.29 -10.97 -4.33
CA ILE A 169 17.35 -10.34 -5.65
C ILE A 169 18.66 -10.70 -6.34
N GLY A 170 18.57 -11.47 -7.43
CA GLY A 170 19.72 -11.95 -8.20
C GLY A 170 20.63 -12.92 -7.46
N ALA A 171 20.18 -13.54 -6.38
CA ALA A 171 21.02 -14.44 -5.58
C ALA A 171 21.46 -15.68 -6.39
N GLY A 172 22.71 -16.10 -6.20
CA GLY A 172 23.17 -17.43 -6.64
C GLY A 172 23.58 -17.59 -8.11
N SER A 173 23.46 -16.59 -8.98
CA SER A 173 23.95 -16.68 -10.37
C SER A 173 24.09 -15.33 -11.07
N ASP A 174 25.06 -15.21 -11.98
CA ASP A 174 25.19 -14.08 -12.91
C ASP A 174 24.01 -14.02 -13.91
N LYS A 175 23.29 -15.13 -14.12
CA LYS A 175 22.07 -15.18 -14.96
C LYS A 175 21.03 -14.16 -14.50
N PHE A 176 20.95 -13.89 -13.20
CA PHE A 176 19.96 -12.99 -12.59
C PHE A 176 20.57 -11.63 -12.21
N ALA A 177 21.72 -11.27 -12.79
CA ALA A 177 22.34 -9.95 -12.55
C ALA A 177 21.43 -8.78 -12.95
N TRP A 178 20.53 -9.00 -13.92
CA TRP A 178 19.55 -8.01 -14.35
C TRP A 178 18.54 -7.67 -13.25
N GLU A 179 18.17 -8.62 -12.38
CA GLU A 179 17.23 -8.37 -11.27
C GLU A 179 17.80 -7.34 -10.30
N ARG A 180 19.09 -7.48 -9.94
CA ARG A 180 19.81 -6.51 -9.09
C ARG A 180 19.87 -5.13 -9.73
N ASP A 181 20.09 -5.08 -11.03
CA ASP A 181 20.20 -3.84 -11.80
C ASP A 181 18.85 -3.09 -11.85
N VAL A 182 17.76 -3.80 -12.15
CA VAL A 182 16.39 -3.27 -12.13
C VAL A 182 16.02 -2.81 -10.71
N TRP A 183 16.29 -3.64 -9.68
CA TRP A 183 16.04 -3.29 -8.28
C TRP A 183 16.83 -2.07 -7.83
N THR A 184 18.12 -1.99 -8.16
CA THR A 184 18.98 -0.85 -7.80
C THR A 184 18.45 0.46 -8.39
N ARG A 185 17.99 0.44 -9.65
CA ARG A 185 17.34 1.60 -10.27
C ARG A 185 16.04 1.97 -9.57
N TYR A 186 15.23 0.98 -9.21
CA TYR A 186 13.98 1.21 -8.48
C TYR A 186 14.24 1.87 -7.13
N ILE A 187 15.16 1.33 -6.32
CA ILE A 187 15.57 1.92 -5.03
C ILE A 187 16.13 3.34 -5.20
N ALA A 188 16.93 3.59 -6.24
CA ALA A 188 17.43 4.94 -6.51
C ALA A 188 16.30 5.94 -6.82
N LYS A 189 15.29 5.52 -7.59
CA LYS A 189 14.10 6.36 -7.86
C LYS A 189 13.28 6.59 -6.59
N MET A 190 13.11 5.56 -5.77
CA MET A 190 12.43 5.68 -4.47
C MET A 190 13.13 6.63 -3.51
N ALA A 191 14.46 6.61 -3.46
CA ALA A 191 15.24 7.55 -2.65
C ALA A 191 15.09 9.01 -3.13
N ILE A 192 14.87 9.23 -4.44
CA ILE A 192 14.56 10.56 -4.99
C ILE A 192 13.15 10.99 -4.55
N GLN A 193 12.16 10.11 -4.67
CA GLN A 193 10.79 10.39 -4.23
C GLN A 193 10.74 10.70 -2.72
N SER A 194 11.44 9.91 -1.89
CA SER A 194 11.57 10.15 -0.45
C SER A 194 12.02 11.58 -0.14
N LYS A 195 13.12 12.03 -0.77
CA LYS A 195 13.62 13.40 -0.61
C LYS A 195 12.61 14.45 -1.07
N LYS A 196 11.86 14.17 -2.14
CA LYS A 196 10.80 15.07 -2.62
C LYS A 196 9.68 15.19 -1.59
N VAL A 197 9.14 14.07 -1.10
CA VAL A 197 8.08 14.04 -0.08
C VAL A 197 8.53 14.77 1.19
N GLN A 198 9.73 14.51 1.70
CA GLN A 198 10.29 15.22 2.85
C GLN A 198 10.43 16.73 2.63
N ASN A 199 10.80 17.15 1.42
CA ASN A 199 10.92 18.58 1.09
C ASN A 199 9.57 19.26 0.93
N ASP A 200 8.57 18.56 0.41
CA ASP A 200 7.22 19.10 0.23
C ASP A 200 6.48 19.14 1.57
N ASP A 201 6.66 18.13 2.41
CA ASP A 201 6.11 18.06 3.77
C ASP A 201 6.52 19.26 4.64
N ARG A 202 7.80 19.66 4.59
CA ARG A 202 8.32 20.85 5.29
C ARG A 202 7.64 22.17 4.91
N LYS A 203 6.92 22.21 3.78
CA LYS A 203 6.20 23.40 3.30
C LYS A 203 4.72 23.37 3.67
N ARG A 204 4.22 22.27 4.24
CA ARG A 204 2.79 22.08 4.58
C ARG A 204 2.50 22.64 5.96
N ASP A 205 1.25 23.05 6.15
CA ASP A 205 0.73 23.45 7.47
C ASP A 205 0.54 22.23 8.40
N PHE A 206 0.34 21.05 7.82
CA PHE A 206 0.14 19.79 8.53
C PHE A 206 1.04 18.71 7.92
N GLU A 207 1.67 17.93 8.79
CA GLU A 207 2.53 16.81 8.38
C GLU A 207 1.73 15.77 7.58
N PHE A 208 2.32 15.34 6.48
CA PHE A 208 1.91 14.20 5.70
C PHE A 208 3.15 13.50 5.14
N LYS A 209 3.59 12.45 5.84
CA LYS A 209 4.81 11.68 5.55
C LYS A 209 4.55 10.27 5.01
N TYR A 210 3.29 9.84 4.93
CA TYR A 210 2.91 8.45 4.66
C TYR A 210 3.21 7.96 3.24
N PHE A 211 3.71 8.83 2.37
CA PHE A 211 4.21 8.45 1.05
C PHE A 211 5.73 8.60 0.90
N ASP A 212 6.46 8.77 2.01
CA ASP A 212 7.93 8.74 2.03
C ASP A 212 8.43 7.28 1.96
N PRO A 213 9.03 6.83 0.85
CA PRO A 213 9.47 5.44 0.72
C PRO A 213 10.55 5.00 1.71
N SER A 214 11.22 5.94 2.39
CA SER A 214 12.19 5.62 3.45
C SER A 214 11.55 5.11 4.74
N LEU A 215 10.23 5.26 4.86
CA LEU A 215 9.44 4.76 5.98
C LEU A 215 8.73 3.44 5.64
N PHE A 216 8.73 3.01 4.39
CA PHE A 216 7.98 1.83 3.98
C PHE A 216 8.65 0.55 4.45
N GLU A 217 7.88 -0.30 5.11
CA GLU A 217 8.20 -1.70 5.26
C GLU A 217 8.03 -2.45 3.93
N CYS A 218 8.78 -3.54 3.73
CA CYS A 218 8.70 -4.35 2.51
C CYS A 218 7.53 -5.34 2.50
N SER A 219 6.76 -5.43 3.59
CA SER A 219 5.64 -6.36 3.78
C SER A 219 4.73 -5.88 4.90
N ILE A 220 3.52 -6.44 4.97
CA ILE A 220 2.63 -6.30 6.13
C ILE A 220 3.17 -7.17 7.27
N SER A 221 3.69 -6.56 8.33
CA SER A 221 3.88 -7.22 9.63
C SER A 221 2.82 -6.82 10.64
N VAL A 222 2.54 -7.75 11.55
CA VAL A 222 1.72 -7.55 12.75
C VAL A 222 2.71 -7.29 13.87
#